data_AF-W6FFE6-F1
#
_entry.id   AF-W6FFE6-F1
#
_cell.length_a   1.000
_cell.length_b   1.000
_cell.length_c   1.000
_cell.angle_alpha   90.00
_cell.angle_beta   90.00
_cell.angle_gamma   90.00
#
_symmetry.space_group_name_H-M   'P 1'
#
loop_
_entity.id
_entity.type
_entity.pdbx_description
1 polymer ?
#
loop_
_entity_poly.entity_id
_entity_poly.type
_entity_poly.pdbx_seq_one_letter_code
_entity_poly.pdbx_strand_id
1 'polypeptide(L)'
;IVPCSLVASIASLKHGGCNKVLRELVKHKLIAWERTKTVQGYRLTNAGYDYLALKTLSSRQVVESVGNQIGVGKESDIYVVANEEGQQYALKLHRLGRTSFRNLKNKRDYHKHRHNMSWLYLSRLSAMKEFAYMKALYERKFPVPKPIDYNRHAVVMELISGYPLCQIHHVEDPASIYDEAMD
;
A
#
# COMPACT_ATOMS: atom_id res chain seq x y z
N ILE A 1 20.36 3.27 2.19
CA ILE A 1 20.69 3.33 3.63
C ILE A 1 20.86 4.80 3.98
N VAL A 2 20.30 5.26 5.09
CA VAL A 2 20.33 6.65 5.55
C VAL A 2 21.15 6.73 6.83
N PRO A 3 22.28 7.48 6.85
CA PRO A 3 23.10 7.66 8.05
C PRO A 3 22.34 8.31 9.20
N CYS A 4 22.70 7.97 10.45
CA CYS A 4 22.05 8.52 11.64
C CYS A 4 22.15 10.05 11.73
N SER A 5 23.30 10.62 11.32
CA SER A 5 23.51 12.07 11.28
C SER A 5 22.50 12.76 10.37
N LEU A 6 22.22 12.17 9.20
CA LEU A 6 21.23 12.68 8.26
C LEU A 6 19.81 12.54 8.80
N VAL A 7 19.47 11.44 9.47
CA VAL A 7 18.16 11.28 10.12
C VAL A 7 17.95 12.37 11.19
N ALA A 8 18.95 12.61 12.04
CA ALA A 8 18.86 13.62 13.09
C ALA A 8 18.70 15.04 12.51
N SER A 9 19.41 15.34 11.41
CA SER A 9 19.31 16.61 10.69
C SER A 9 17.93 16.82 10.09
N ILE A 10 17.39 15.84 9.35
CA ILE A 10 16.07 15.94 8.71
C ILE A 10 14.94 15.99 9.73
N ALA A 11 15.04 15.23 10.82
CA ALA A 11 14.02 15.19 11.86
C ALA A 11 14.04 16.42 12.79
N SER A 12 15.03 17.31 12.64
CA SER A 12 15.23 18.49 13.50
C SER A 12 15.22 18.16 15.00
N LEU A 13 15.68 16.97 15.38
CA LEU A 13 15.72 16.51 16.76
C LEU A 13 17.01 16.98 17.44
N LYS A 14 16.91 17.43 18.70
CA LYS A 14 18.09 17.73 19.53
C LYS A 14 19.00 16.49 19.63
N HIS A 15 20.32 16.71 19.54
CA HIS A 15 21.34 15.65 19.66
C HIS A 15 21.12 14.85 20.97
N GLY A 16 20.87 13.54 20.84
CA GLY A 16 20.62 12.61 21.95
C GLY A 16 19.31 11.81 21.83
N GLY A 17 18.18 12.46 21.52
CA GLY A 17 16.86 11.81 21.46
C GLY A 17 16.67 10.88 20.26
N CYS A 18 17.32 11.19 19.14
CA CYS A 18 17.19 10.44 17.89
C CYS A 18 17.57 8.96 18.03
N ASN A 19 18.67 8.64 18.73
CA ASN A 19 19.13 7.27 18.92
C ASN A 19 18.17 6.41 19.75
N LYS A 20 17.45 7.01 20.70
CA LYS A 20 16.43 6.31 21.48
C LYS A 20 15.23 5.93 20.59
N VAL A 21 14.75 6.88 19.79
CA VAL A 21 13.64 6.65 18.84
C VAL A 21 14.04 5.61 17.80
N LEU A 22 15.24 5.70 17.23
CA LEU A 22 15.72 4.74 16.23
C LEU A 22 15.79 3.31 16.79
N ARG A 23 16.23 3.12 18.04
CA ARG A 23 16.20 1.82 18.70
C ARG A 23 14.78 1.28 18.87
N GLU A 24 13.83 2.14 19.24
CA GLU A 24 12.42 1.75 19.35
C GLU A 24 11.83 1.36 17.99
N LEU A 25 12.11 2.14 16.93
CA LEU A 25 11.65 1.82 15.58
C LEU A 25 12.24 0.50 15.05
N VAL A 26 13.48 0.17 15.40
CA VAL A 26 14.10 -1.14 15.09
C VAL A 26 13.40 -2.27 15.84
N LYS A 27 13.12 -2.08 17.13
CA LYS A 27 12.41 -3.06 17.98
C LYS A 27 11.07 -3.48 17.36
N HIS A 28 10.32 -2.52 16.81
CA HIS A 28 9.05 -2.77 16.10
C HIS A 28 9.22 -3.13 14.61
N LYS A 29 10.45 -3.37 14.15
CA LYS A 29 10.78 -3.73 12.76
C LYS A 29 10.31 -2.70 11.72
N LEU A 30 10.13 -1.43 12.10
CA LEU A 30 9.73 -0.35 11.20
C LEU A 30 10.92 0.16 10.37
N ILE A 31 12.11 0.09 10.94
CA ILE A 31 13.38 0.33 10.26
C ILE A 31 14.35 -0.82 10.56
N ALA A 32 15.32 -1.02 9.67
CA ALA A 32 16.39 -1.99 9.85
C ALA A 32 17.74 -1.28 9.84
N TRP A 33 18.62 -1.65 10.77
CA TRP A 33 20.02 -1.25 10.72
C TRP A 33 20.75 -2.03 9.63
N GLU A 34 21.55 -1.34 8.83
CA GLU A 34 22.32 -1.89 7.73
C GLU A 34 23.73 -1.31 7.73
N ARG A 35 24.72 -2.17 7.50
CA ARG A 35 26.14 -1.78 7.38
C ARG A 35 26.71 -2.36 6.10
N THR A 36 27.11 -1.48 5.20
CA THR A 36 27.89 -1.81 4.00
C THR A 36 29.35 -1.45 4.22
N LYS A 37 30.21 -1.73 3.24
CA LYS A 37 31.64 -1.35 3.29
C LYS A 37 31.84 0.17 3.46
N THR A 38 30.95 0.98 2.88
CA THR A 38 31.11 2.44 2.79
C THR A 38 30.06 3.23 3.59
N VAL A 39 28.89 2.65 3.87
CA VAL A 39 27.77 3.36 4.51
C VAL A 39 27.18 2.54 5.65
N GLN A 40 26.96 3.19 6.79
CA GLN A 40 26.28 2.64 7.96
C GLN A 40 25.06 3.49 8.29
N GLY A 41 23.93 2.86 8.61
CA GLY A 41 22.72 3.58 8.95
C GLY A 41 21.47 2.71 8.91
N TYR A 42 20.34 3.33 8.64
CA TYR A 42 19.04 2.67 8.66
C TYR A 42 18.40 2.62 7.28
N ARG A 43 17.55 1.62 7.04
CA ARG A 43 16.62 1.62 5.91
C ARG A 43 15.19 1.41 6.42
N LEU A 44 14.23 1.92 5.66
CA LEU A 44 12.82 1.67 5.91
C LEU A 44 12.48 0.21 5.54
N THR A 45 11.63 -0.43 6.33
CA THR A 45 11.08 -1.76 6.02
C THR A 45 9.71 -1.63 5.36
N ASN A 46 9.15 -2.75 4.88
CA ASN A 46 7.77 -2.78 4.39
C ASN A 46 6.78 -2.38 5.49
N ALA A 47 6.94 -2.93 6.70
CA ALA A 47 6.10 -2.58 7.86
C ALA A 47 6.22 -1.10 8.21
N GLY A 48 7.43 -0.52 8.22
CA GLY A 48 7.61 0.92 8.43
C GLY A 48 6.90 1.76 7.38
N TYR A 49 6.90 1.31 6.12
CA TYR A 49 6.18 1.98 5.04
C TYR A 49 4.66 1.90 5.22
N ASP A 50 4.14 0.76 5.69
CA ASP A 50 2.73 0.58 6.06
C ASP A 50 2.29 1.54 7.16
N TYR A 51 3.06 1.61 8.24
CA TYR A 51 2.75 2.49 9.37
C TYR A 51 2.74 3.96 8.96
N LEU A 52 3.67 4.39 8.09
CA LEU A 52 3.64 5.74 7.55
C LEU A 52 2.40 5.99 6.69
N ALA A 53 1.96 5.00 5.92
CA ALA A 53 0.74 5.11 5.11
C ALA A 53 -0.51 5.26 6.00
N LEU A 54 -0.67 4.35 6.96
CA LEU A 54 -1.75 4.33 7.94
C LEU A 54 -1.78 5.60 8.80
N LYS A 55 -0.61 6.08 9.26
CA LYS A 55 -0.54 7.30 10.07
C LYS A 55 -1.09 8.51 9.33
N THR A 56 -0.82 8.62 8.03
CA THR A 56 -1.40 9.69 7.20
C THR A 56 -2.90 9.52 7.01
N LEU A 57 -3.38 8.29 6.73
CA LEU A 57 -4.81 8.03 6.55
C LEU A 57 -5.61 8.30 7.84
N SER A 58 -5.04 7.97 9.00
CA SER A 58 -5.58 8.32 10.31
C SER A 58 -5.57 9.82 10.56
N SER A 59 -4.48 10.53 10.22
CA SER A 59 -4.46 12.00 10.35
C SER A 59 -5.45 12.72 9.44
N ARG A 60 -5.92 12.07 8.37
CA ARG A 60 -6.96 12.56 7.45
C ARG A 60 -8.36 12.08 7.84
N GLN A 61 -8.50 11.39 8.98
CA GLN A 61 -9.77 10.83 9.48
C GLN A 61 -10.42 9.81 8.52
N VAL A 62 -9.63 9.20 7.63
CA VAL A 62 -10.13 8.17 6.69
C VAL A 62 -10.12 6.79 7.35
N VAL A 63 -9.15 6.53 8.22
CA VAL A 63 -8.96 5.24 8.91
C VAL A 63 -8.71 5.48 10.39
N GLU A 64 -9.63 5.00 11.22
CA GLU A 64 -9.51 5.01 12.68
C GLU A 64 -9.13 3.64 13.23
N SER A 65 -9.72 2.57 12.67
CA SER A 65 -9.44 1.20 13.08
C SER A 65 -9.11 0.28 11.90
N VAL A 66 -8.31 -0.75 12.18
CA VAL A 66 -7.96 -1.80 11.21
C VAL A 66 -8.55 -3.11 11.71
N GLY A 67 -9.40 -3.71 10.88
CA GLY A 67 -10.03 -5.00 11.12
C GLY A 67 -9.31 -6.15 10.43
N ASN A 68 -10.08 -7.19 10.08
CA ASN A 68 -9.55 -8.43 9.54
C ASN A 68 -8.88 -8.27 8.18
N GLN A 69 -7.85 -9.09 7.93
CA GLN A 69 -7.30 -9.28 6.61
C GLN A 69 -8.24 -10.20 5.81
N ILE A 70 -8.85 -9.67 4.76
CA ILE A 70 -9.85 -10.39 3.94
C ILE A 70 -9.27 -10.91 2.62
N GLY A 71 -8.07 -10.47 2.26
CA GLY A 71 -7.41 -10.94 1.05
C GLY A 71 -5.88 -10.88 1.16
N VAL A 72 -5.22 -11.96 0.76
CA VAL A 72 -3.76 -12.00 0.60
C VAL A 72 -3.46 -12.41 -0.83
N GLY A 73 -3.04 -11.44 -1.64
CA GLY A 73 -2.63 -11.65 -3.01
C GLY A 73 -1.12 -11.78 -3.16
N LYS A 74 -0.69 -12.16 -4.37
CA LYS A 74 0.74 -12.15 -4.76
C LYS A 74 1.35 -10.75 -4.72
N GLU A 75 0.54 -9.72 -4.95
CA GLU A 75 0.97 -8.34 -5.16
C GLU A 75 0.32 -7.33 -4.20
N SER A 76 -0.59 -7.76 -3.34
CA SER A 76 -1.25 -6.87 -2.38
C SER A 76 -1.84 -7.62 -1.19
N ASP A 77 -2.03 -6.90 -0.10
CA ASP A 77 -2.86 -7.32 1.03
C ASP A 77 -4.12 -6.46 1.09
N ILE A 78 -5.26 -7.06 1.43
CA ILE A 78 -6.55 -6.38 1.61
C ILE A 78 -7.00 -6.54 3.06
N TYR A 79 -7.26 -5.41 3.72
CA TYR A 79 -7.76 -5.32 5.09
C TYR A 79 -9.10 -4.60 5.09
N VAL A 80 -9.99 -4.97 6.01
CA VAL A 80 -11.12 -4.13 6.38
C VAL A 80 -10.60 -3.02 7.29
N VAL A 81 -11.04 -1.80 7.08
CA VAL A 81 -10.77 -0.64 7.95
C VAL A 81 -12.07 0.10 8.22
N ALA A 82 -12.13 0.87 9.30
CA ALA A 82 -13.28 1.74 9.57
C ALA A 82 -12.84 3.16 9.91
N ASN A 83 -13.67 4.14 9.57
CA ASN A 83 -13.51 5.53 10.01
C ASN A 83 -14.07 5.72 11.44
N GLU A 84 -14.04 6.95 11.93
CA GLU A 84 -14.55 7.34 13.26
C GLU A 84 -16.05 7.06 13.43
N GLU A 85 -16.83 7.12 12.35
CA GLU A 85 -18.27 6.83 12.34
C GLU A 85 -18.60 5.32 12.31
N GLY A 86 -17.58 4.46 12.23
CA GLY A 86 -17.75 3.01 12.11
C GLY A 86 -18.07 2.52 10.70
N GLN A 87 -18.10 3.40 9.70
CA GLN A 87 -18.27 3.02 8.30
C GLN A 87 -17.06 2.23 7.82
N GLN A 88 -17.31 1.05 7.26
CA GLN A 88 -16.27 0.13 6.80
C GLN A 88 -15.85 0.38 5.36
N TYR A 89 -14.55 0.20 5.11
CA TYR A 89 -13.89 0.32 3.81
C TYR A 89 -12.89 -0.82 3.61
N ALA A 90 -12.45 -1.00 2.36
CA ALA A 90 -11.34 -1.88 2.02
C ALA A 90 -10.04 -1.06 1.92
N LEU A 91 -9.01 -1.46 2.67
CA LEU A 91 -7.65 -0.96 2.55
C LEU A 91 -6.80 -1.97 1.78
N LYS A 92 -6.30 -1.56 0.61
CA LYS A 92 -5.35 -2.32 -0.18
C LYS A 92 -3.93 -1.78 0.00
N LEU A 93 -3.01 -2.63 0.45
CA LEU A 93 -1.58 -2.35 0.53
C LEU A 93 -0.85 -3.05 -0.61
N HIS A 94 -0.15 -2.31 -1.48
CA HIS A 94 0.61 -2.89 -2.59
C HIS A 94 1.97 -3.47 -2.14
N ARG A 95 2.26 -4.69 -2.58
CA ARG A 95 3.36 -5.56 -2.13
C ARG A 95 4.19 -6.09 -3.30
N LEU A 96 4.62 -5.20 -4.20
CA LEU A 96 5.50 -5.59 -5.30
C LEU A 96 6.80 -6.20 -4.75
N GLY A 97 7.21 -7.32 -5.32
CA GLY A 97 8.43 -8.04 -4.93
C GLY A 97 8.28 -9.06 -3.79
N ARG A 98 7.06 -9.32 -3.29
CA ARG A 98 6.79 -10.38 -2.29
C ARG A 98 7.04 -11.80 -2.83
N THR A 99 6.62 -12.05 -4.07
CA THR A 99 6.95 -13.26 -4.81
C THR A 99 7.88 -12.87 -5.95
N SER A 100 8.83 -13.73 -6.27
CA SER A 100 9.99 -13.48 -7.13
C SER A 100 9.65 -13.04 -8.56
N PHE A 101 9.15 -11.82 -8.76
CA PHE A 101 9.08 -11.18 -10.06
C PHE A 101 10.47 -10.66 -10.43
N ARG A 102 11.36 -11.56 -10.85
CA ARG A 102 12.65 -11.18 -11.44
C ARG A 102 12.45 -10.27 -12.66
N ASN A 103 11.31 -10.37 -13.35
CA ASN A 103 11.03 -9.67 -14.62
C ASN A 103 10.34 -8.31 -14.50
N LEU A 104 9.79 -7.91 -13.33
CA LEU A 104 9.11 -6.59 -13.21
C LEU A 104 10.11 -5.43 -13.29
N LYS A 105 11.36 -5.66 -12.85
CA LYS A 105 12.48 -4.72 -13.02
C LYS A 105 12.92 -4.49 -14.47
N ASN A 106 12.29 -5.15 -15.45
CA ASN A 106 12.59 -4.98 -16.87
C ASN A 106 11.45 -4.28 -17.65
N LYS A 107 10.29 -4.04 -17.02
CA LYS A 107 9.15 -3.38 -17.70
C LYS A 107 9.36 -1.86 -17.74
N ARG A 108 9.70 -1.36 -18.94
CA ARG A 108 10.08 0.04 -19.27
C ARG A 108 9.21 1.13 -18.63
N ASP A 109 7.90 0.91 -18.44
CA ASP A 109 6.97 1.89 -17.87
C ASP A 109 7.33 2.36 -16.45
N TYR A 110 8.01 1.52 -15.67
CA TYR A 110 8.44 1.88 -14.32
C TYR A 110 9.79 2.60 -14.30
N HIS A 111 10.54 2.62 -15.40
CA HIS A 111 11.96 2.96 -15.34
C HIS A 111 12.27 4.44 -15.35
N LYS A 112 11.51 5.31 -16.04
CA LYS A 112 11.80 6.77 -16.16
C LYS A 112 13.31 7.12 -16.04
N HIS A 113 14.19 6.36 -16.70
CA HIS A 113 15.66 6.50 -16.69
C HIS A 113 16.42 6.29 -15.35
N ARG A 114 15.92 5.47 -14.40
CA ARG A 114 16.62 5.21 -13.11
C ARG A 114 17.20 3.79 -13.00
N HIS A 115 18.47 3.73 -12.58
CA HIS A 115 19.25 2.49 -12.47
C HIS A 115 18.91 1.61 -11.25
N ASN A 116 18.37 2.15 -10.16
CA ASN A 116 18.03 1.39 -8.95
C ASN A 116 16.65 1.81 -8.40
N MET A 117 15.64 0.94 -8.55
CA MET A 117 14.30 1.19 -8.00
C MET A 117 14.01 0.28 -6.81
N SER A 118 13.65 0.88 -5.67
CA SER A 118 13.17 0.14 -4.50
C SER A 118 11.77 -0.41 -4.76
N TRP A 119 11.49 -1.62 -4.27
CA TRP A 119 10.15 -2.21 -4.30
C TRP A 119 9.10 -1.32 -3.63
N LEU A 120 9.46 -0.58 -2.57
CA LEU A 120 8.58 0.40 -1.93
C LEU A 120 8.13 1.51 -2.91
N TYR A 121 9.03 1.98 -3.76
CA TYR A 121 8.72 3.01 -4.75
C TYR A 121 7.83 2.46 -5.86
N LEU A 122 8.09 1.23 -6.32
CA LEU A 122 7.25 0.57 -7.32
C LEU A 122 5.83 0.33 -6.79
N SER A 123 5.70 -0.12 -5.54
CA SER A 123 4.41 -0.23 -4.85
C SER A 123 3.67 1.10 -4.78
N ARG A 124 4.37 2.21 -4.51
CA ARG A 124 3.76 3.55 -4.54
C ARG A 124 3.23 3.92 -5.92
N LEU A 125 4.00 3.69 -6.99
CA LEU A 125 3.56 3.99 -8.35
C LEU A 125 2.35 3.12 -8.74
N SER A 126 2.34 1.86 -8.33
CA SER A 126 1.22 0.95 -8.56
C SER A 126 -0.07 1.46 -7.90
N ALA A 127 -0.02 1.83 -6.62
CA ALA A 127 -1.17 2.37 -5.90
C ALA A 127 -1.68 3.68 -6.51
N MET A 128 -0.77 4.59 -6.89
CA MET A 128 -1.12 5.85 -7.53
C MET A 128 -1.82 5.64 -8.88
N LYS A 129 -1.34 4.69 -9.69
CA LYS A 129 -1.95 4.36 -10.99
C LYS A 129 -3.32 3.69 -10.79
N GLU A 130 -3.44 2.77 -9.84
CA GLU A 130 -4.71 2.11 -9.51
C GLU A 130 -5.77 3.10 -9.04
N PHE A 131 -5.44 3.99 -8.10
CA PHE A 131 -6.39 5.01 -7.61
C PHE A 131 -6.83 5.96 -8.73
N ALA A 132 -5.91 6.38 -9.60
CA ALA A 132 -6.23 7.26 -10.72
C ALA A 132 -7.22 6.62 -11.71
N TYR A 133 -7.04 5.34 -12.06
CA TYR A 133 -8.00 4.63 -12.91
C TYR A 133 -9.33 4.39 -12.20
N MET A 134 -9.31 3.96 -10.94
CA MET A 134 -10.53 3.74 -10.17
C MET A 134 -11.37 5.01 -10.10
N LYS A 135 -10.75 6.17 -9.88
CA LYS A 135 -11.40 7.48 -9.91
C LYS A 135 -12.00 7.79 -11.28
N ALA A 136 -11.22 7.64 -12.35
CA ALA A 136 -11.70 7.91 -13.70
C ALA A 136 -12.87 6.99 -14.12
N LEU A 137 -12.83 5.72 -13.72
CA LEU A 137 -13.89 4.73 -13.98
C LEU A 137 -15.15 5.05 -13.16
N TYR A 138 -15.00 5.35 -11.87
CA TYR A 138 -16.10 5.69 -10.98
C TYR A 138 -16.84 6.95 -11.44
N GLU A 139 -16.10 8.00 -11.83
CA GLU A 139 -16.68 9.25 -12.38
C GLU A 139 -17.45 9.03 -13.69
N ARG A 140 -17.09 7.99 -14.45
CA ARG A 140 -17.77 7.57 -15.67
C ARG A 140 -18.88 6.53 -15.44
N LYS A 141 -19.23 6.27 -14.18
CA LYS A 141 -20.30 5.34 -13.77
C LYS A 141 -20.04 3.87 -14.13
N PHE A 142 -18.78 3.47 -14.31
CA PHE A 142 -18.45 2.05 -14.37
C PHE A 142 -18.69 1.40 -12.99
N PRO A 143 -19.06 0.11 -12.94
CA PRO A 143 -19.32 -0.62 -11.69
C PRO A 143 -18.01 -0.98 -10.98
N VAL A 144 -17.34 0.03 -10.43
CA VAL A 144 -16.09 -0.10 -9.65
C VAL A 144 -16.29 0.41 -8.23
N PRO A 145 -15.51 -0.07 -7.25
CA PRO A 145 -15.57 0.46 -5.89
C PRO A 145 -15.35 1.98 -5.85
N LYS A 146 -16.10 2.70 -5.02
CA LYS A 146 -15.86 4.13 -4.81
C LYS A 146 -14.45 4.36 -4.24
N PRO A 147 -13.60 5.17 -4.90
CA PRO A 147 -12.29 5.52 -4.37
C PRO A 147 -12.44 6.55 -3.23
N ILE A 148 -11.78 6.30 -2.09
CA ILE A 148 -11.88 7.16 -0.90
C ILE A 148 -10.62 8.02 -0.74
N ASP A 149 -9.45 7.39 -0.57
CA ASP A 149 -8.16 8.09 -0.49
C ASP A 149 -7.01 7.15 -0.90
N TYR A 150 -5.85 7.72 -1.19
CA TYR A 150 -4.62 6.97 -1.37
C TYR A 150 -3.44 7.68 -0.71
N ASN A 151 -2.49 6.90 -0.22
CA ASN A 151 -1.24 7.43 0.29
C ASN A 151 -0.13 6.40 0.21
N ARG A 152 1.02 6.79 -0.35
CA ARG A 152 2.15 5.88 -0.60
C ARG A 152 1.68 4.67 -1.44
N HIS A 153 1.71 3.47 -0.88
CA HIS A 153 1.29 2.22 -1.50
C HIS A 153 -0.08 1.72 -0.98
N ALA A 154 -0.79 2.54 -0.21
CA ALA A 154 -2.11 2.25 0.32
C ALA A 154 -3.20 2.90 -0.53
N VAL A 155 -4.26 2.16 -0.82
CA VAL A 155 -5.49 2.65 -1.43
C VAL A 155 -6.66 2.26 -0.53
N VAL A 156 -7.50 3.24 -0.16
CA VAL A 156 -8.76 3.02 0.55
C VAL A 156 -9.90 3.17 -0.45
N MET A 157 -10.76 2.16 -0.51
CA MET A 157 -11.90 2.08 -1.42
C MET A 157 -13.13 1.52 -0.70
N GLU A 158 -14.30 1.68 -1.30
CA GLU A 158 -15.53 1.04 -0.85
C GLU A 158 -15.37 -0.46 -0.63
N LEU A 159 -15.96 -0.95 0.47
CA LEU A 159 -16.02 -2.38 0.74
C LEU A 159 -17.24 -2.97 0.03
N ILE A 160 -17.00 -3.76 -1.02
CA ILE A 160 -18.06 -4.48 -1.73
C ILE A 160 -18.36 -5.80 -1.01
N SER A 161 -19.62 -5.97 -0.60
CA SER A 161 -20.11 -7.24 -0.05
C SER A 161 -20.48 -8.17 -1.18
N GLY A 162 -19.68 -9.22 -1.39
CA GLY A 162 -19.91 -10.20 -2.44
C GLY A 162 -18.84 -11.28 -2.46
N TYR A 163 -18.98 -12.21 -3.41
CA TYR A 163 -18.05 -13.31 -3.61
C TYR A 163 -17.36 -13.17 -4.97
N PRO A 164 -16.06 -13.50 -5.08
CA PRO A 164 -15.42 -13.69 -6.38
C PRO A 164 -16.19 -14.72 -7.21
N LEU A 165 -16.37 -14.45 -8.50
CA LEU A 165 -17.12 -15.32 -9.42
C LEU A 165 -16.60 -16.78 -9.43
N CYS A 166 -15.30 -16.99 -9.17
CA CYS A 166 -14.71 -18.33 -9.08
C CYS A 166 -15.18 -19.16 -7.87
N GLN A 167 -15.89 -18.56 -6.91
CA GLN A 167 -16.51 -19.24 -5.76
C GLN A 167 -18.00 -19.52 -5.97
N ILE A 168 -18.57 -19.08 -7.10
CA ILE A 168 -19.99 -19.26 -7.40
C ILE A 168 -20.19 -20.61 -8.08
N HIS A 169 -21.04 -21.46 -7.49
CA HIS A 169 -21.37 -22.79 -8.00
C HIS A 169 -22.57 -22.82 -8.94
N HIS A 170 -23.52 -21.92 -8.74
CA HIS A 170 -24.74 -21.83 -9.51
C HIS A 170 -25.10 -20.35 -9.72
N VAL A 171 -25.53 -20.03 -10.94
CA VAL A 171 -26.02 -18.72 -11.35
C VAL A 171 -27.43 -18.94 -11.89
N GLU A 172 -28.40 -18.20 -11.37
CA GLU A 172 -29.81 -18.36 -11.77
C GLU A 172 -30.03 -17.97 -13.24
N ASP A 173 -29.38 -16.90 -13.70
CA ASP A 173 -29.43 -16.43 -15.08
C ASP A 173 -28.03 -16.19 -15.65
N PRO A 174 -27.38 -17.24 -16.21
CA PRO A 174 -26.05 -17.11 -16.79
C PRO A 174 -26.00 -16.21 -18.03
N ALA A 175 -27.09 -16.10 -18.79
CA ALA A 175 -27.12 -15.32 -20.03
C ALA A 175 -27.06 -13.83 -19.72
N SER A 176 -27.90 -13.36 -18.80
CA SER A 176 -27.90 -11.95 -18.40
C SER A 176 -26.57 -11.51 -17.79
N ILE A 177 -25.93 -12.33 -16.94
CA ILE A 177 -24.61 -12.00 -16.37
C ILE A 177 -23.53 -11.99 -17.46
N TYR A 178 -23.61 -12.87 -18.44
CA TYR A 178 -22.68 -12.88 -19.56
C TYR A 178 -22.80 -11.61 -20.39
N ASP A 179 -24.03 -11.19 -20.72
CA ASP A 179 -24.28 -9.97 -21.49
C ASP A 179 -23.82 -8.73 -20.70
N GLU A 180 -24.14 -8.63 -19.40
CA GLU A 180 -23.68 -7.54 -18.54
C GLU A 180 -22.14 -7.46 -18.45
N ALA A 181 -21.43 -8.59 -18.49
CA ALA A 181 -19.97 -8.62 -18.45
C ALA A 181 -19.30 -8.29 -19.79
N MET A 182 -20.03 -8.38 -20.91
CA MET A 182 -19.52 -8.08 -22.25
C MET A 182 -19.76 -6.62 -22.68
N ASP A 183 -20.74 -5.95 -22.08
CA ASP A 183 -21.06 -4.52 -22.28
C ASP A 183 -20.04 -3.57 -21.60
#